data_AF-A0A963MY47-F1
#
_entry.id   AF-A0A963MY47-F1
#
_cell.length_a   1.000
_cell.length_b   1.000
_cell.length_c   1.000
_cell.angle_alpha   90.00
_cell.angle_beta   90.00
_cell.angle_gamma   90.00
#
_symmetry.space_group_name_H-M   'P 1'
#
loop_
_entity.id
_entity.type
_entity.pdbx_description
1 polymer ?
#
loop_
_entity_poly.entity_id
_entity_poly.type
_entity_poly.pdbx_seq_one_letter_code
_entity_poly.pdbx_strand_id
1 'polypeptide(L)'
;MPAPVPVHPPHAAQTCAVCDRSLSFAECRHAGPAAVPLCASQECHWVAAQQARLGPFAYASFVRRHRESLARRQAEEARREARHLAQVAFESRESRRLLARVRAEAPSLPEPRPINLPDGRRPEEAVSQARIDRYRAHVLAQIDIARRADSSEDSDFIGDRGTLQREHETAARFAHAPALAGCCDALCRLCEGGCCTGGADHAHLGPLSFRLQLDAEPELSDEALWDRYRVHIPEKSRSGSCIHHTAQGCSLARPLRSPTCNAFYCLELRALQACEDPVGPVLAIQRNYGHFQRFDPGPRPRVVRLALIESGEARWIATRRPRER
;
A
#
# COMPACT_ATOMS: atom_id res chain seq x y z
N MET A 1 -38.08 -37.75 -23.62
CA MET A 1 -36.74 -37.48 -24.15
C MET A 1 -36.57 -35.97 -24.26
N PRO A 2 -35.60 -35.36 -23.57
CA PRO A 2 -35.38 -33.91 -23.69
C PRO A 2 -34.86 -33.59 -25.09
N ALA A 3 -35.43 -32.56 -25.71
CA ALA A 3 -34.99 -32.07 -27.01
C ALA A 3 -33.51 -31.64 -26.95
N PRO A 4 -32.70 -31.91 -27.98
CA PRO A 4 -31.29 -31.51 -27.98
C PRO A 4 -31.19 -29.98 -27.93
N VAL A 5 -30.41 -29.48 -26.97
CA VAL A 5 -30.03 -28.07 -26.90
C VAL A 5 -29.29 -27.74 -28.21
N PRO A 6 -29.72 -26.71 -28.97
CA PRO A 6 -29.03 -26.35 -30.20
C PRO A 6 -27.61 -25.90 -29.88
N VAL A 7 -26.64 -26.69 -30.30
CA VAL A 7 -25.22 -26.32 -30.27
C VAL A 7 -25.03 -25.31 -31.40
N HIS A 8 -25.04 -24.02 -31.04
CA HIS A 8 -24.71 -22.96 -31.99
C HIS A 8 -23.27 -23.15 -32.48
N PRO A 9 -22.99 -22.95 -33.78
CA PRO A 9 -21.65 -23.04 -34.33
C PRO A 9 -20.73 -22.01 -33.63
N PRO A 10 -19.43 -22.30 -33.48
CA PRO A 10 -18.49 -21.34 -32.91
C PRO A 10 -18.44 -20.12 -33.82
N HIS A 11 -19.06 -19.01 -33.40
CA HIS A 11 -18.90 -17.73 -34.05
C HIS A 11 -17.39 -17.43 -34.12
N ALA A 12 -16.89 -17.11 -35.33
CA ALA A 12 -15.51 -16.70 -35.51
C ALA A 12 -15.16 -15.63 -34.47
N ALA A 13 -14.08 -15.86 -33.71
CA ALA A 13 -13.67 -14.98 -32.62
C ALA A 13 -13.47 -13.56 -33.18
N GLN A 14 -14.43 -12.67 -32.90
CA GLN A 14 -14.31 -11.27 -33.30
C GLN A 14 -13.33 -10.59 -32.36
N THR A 15 -12.48 -9.73 -32.92
CA THR A 15 -11.55 -8.91 -32.15
C THR A 15 -12.00 -7.45 -32.15
N CYS A 16 -11.68 -6.73 -31.09
CA CYS A 16 -11.91 -5.29 -31.02
C CYS A 16 -11.12 -4.59 -32.12
N ALA A 17 -11.78 -3.78 -32.94
CA ALA A 17 -11.16 -3.00 -34.01
C ALA A 17 -10.18 -1.94 -33.53
N VAL A 18 -10.14 -1.66 -32.21
CA VAL A 18 -9.20 -0.72 -31.60
C VAL A 18 -8.07 -1.42 -30.89
N CYS A 19 -8.32 -2.43 -30.06
CA CYS A 19 -7.29 -3.04 -29.20
C CYS A 19 -6.94 -4.50 -29.52
N ASP A 20 -7.56 -5.09 -30.55
CA ASP A 20 -7.36 -6.48 -30.99
C ASP A 20 -7.65 -7.57 -29.95
N ARG A 21 -8.22 -7.21 -28.78
CA ARG A 21 -8.70 -8.19 -27.80
C ARG A 21 -9.87 -8.99 -28.37
N SER A 22 -9.87 -10.30 -28.14
CA SER A 22 -11.04 -11.14 -28.38
C SER A 22 -12.26 -10.61 -27.62
N LEU A 23 -13.38 -10.51 -28.34
CA LEU A 23 -14.66 -10.05 -27.79
C LEU A 23 -15.43 -11.22 -27.19
N SER A 24 -16.05 -10.97 -26.05
CA SER A 24 -17.01 -11.89 -25.46
C SER A 24 -18.30 -11.93 -26.29
N PHE A 25 -19.09 -12.99 -26.15
CA PHE A 25 -20.38 -13.11 -26.82
C PHE A 25 -21.34 -11.94 -26.50
N ALA A 26 -21.30 -11.41 -25.28
CA ALA A 26 -22.10 -10.24 -24.90
C ALA A 26 -21.70 -8.97 -25.66
N GLU A 27 -20.40 -8.76 -25.85
CA GLU A 27 -19.84 -7.62 -26.59
C GLU A 27 -20.17 -7.71 -28.09
N CYS A 28 -20.07 -8.92 -28.68
CA CYS A 28 -20.45 -9.14 -30.07
C CYS A 28 -21.94 -8.87 -30.34
N ARG A 29 -22.84 -9.12 -29.37
CA ARG A 29 -24.29 -8.87 -29.54
C ARG A 29 -24.68 -7.40 -29.45
N HIS A 30 -23.92 -6.59 -28.70
CA HIS A 30 -24.19 -5.15 -28.59
C HIS A 30 -23.73 -4.39 -29.84
N ALA A 31 -22.73 -4.91 -30.55
CA ALA A 31 -22.38 -4.44 -31.87
C ALA A 31 -23.42 -4.98 -32.89
N GLY A 32 -24.36 -4.13 -33.32
CA GLY A 32 -25.27 -4.49 -34.41
C GLY A 32 -24.49 -4.92 -35.69
N PRO A 33 -25.13 -5.58 -36.66
CA PRO A 33 -24.44 -6.19 -37.82
C PRO A 33 -23.67 -5.21 -38.72
N ALA A 34 -23.85 -3.89 -38.55
CA ALA A 34 -23.14 -2.84 -39.28
C ALA A 34 -22.20 -1.99 -38.40
N ALA A 35 -22.05 -2.31 -37.11
CA ALA A 35 -21.21 -1.55 -36.18
C ALA A 35 -19.78 -2.09 -36.15
N VAL A 36 -18.80 -1.18 -35.99
CA VAL A 36 -17.40 -1.55 -35.76
C VAL A 36 -17.32 -2.38 -34.47
N PRO A 37 -16.68 -3.57 -34.48
CA PRO A 37 -16.59 -4.42 -33.30
C PRO A 37 -15.70 -3.76 -32.25
N LEU A 38 -16.25 -3.48 -31.06
CA LEU A 38 -15.53 -2.82 -29.96
C LEU A 38 -15.73 -3.62 -28.66
N CYS A 39 -14.70 -3.62 -27.81
CA CYS A 39 -14.82 -4.13 -26.45
C CYS A 39 -15.45 -3.09 -25.53
N ALA A 40 -15.87 -3.49 -24.33
CA ALA A 40 -16.51 -2.62 -23.35
C ALA A 40 -15.59 -1.51 -22.76
N SER A 41 -14.34 -1.39 -23.22
CA SER A 41 -13.44 -0.34 -22.75
C SER A 41 -13.85 1.03 -23.29
N GLN A 42 -14.19 1.96 -22.40
CA GLN A 42 -14.47 3.35 -22.76
C GLN A 42 -13.35 4.00 -23.58
N GLU A 43 -12.10 3.60 -23.35
CA GLU A 43 -10.94 4.07 -24.11
C GLU A 43 -11.03 3.65 -25.58
N CYS A 44 -11.44 2.40 -25.85
CA CYS A 44 -11.66 1.90 -27.22
C CYS A 44 -12.83 2.60 -27.90
N HIS A 45 -13.91 2.87 -27.17
CA HIS A 45 -15.04 3.65 -27.68
C HIS A 45 -14.64 5.09 -28.02
N TRP A 46 -13.84 5.75 -27.18
CA TRP A 46 -13.34 7.10 -27.45
C TRP A 46 -12.42 7.16 -28.67
N VAL A 47 -11.53 6.17 -28.83
CA VAL A 47 -10.67 6.05 -30.02
C VAL A 47 -11.51 5.83 -31.26
N ALA A 48 -12.51 4.94 -31.21
CA ALA A 48 -13.43 4.71 -32.33
C ALA A 48 -14.18 5.98 -32.75
N ALA A 49 -14.64 6.78 -31.78
CA ALA A 49 -15.33 8.04 -32.06
C ALA A 49 -14.45 9.08 -32.79
N GLN A 50 -13.11 8.98 -32.72
CA GLN A 50 -12.22 9.88 -33.48
C GLN A 50 -12.27 9.65 -34.99
N GLN A 51 -12.84 8.53 -35.46
CA GLN A 51 -12.95 8.21 -36.89
C GLN A 51 -13.73 9.28 -37.66
N ALA A 52 -14.75 9.89 -37.06
CA ALA A 52 -15.54 10.96 -37.70
C ALA A 52 -14.76 12.29 -37.85
N ARG A 53 -13.68 12.46 -37.08
CA ARG A 53 -12.88 13.71 -37.04
C ARG A 53 -11.57 13.60 -37.82
N LEU A 54 -11.04 12.40 -37.95
CA LEU A 54 -9.75 12.12 -38.59
C LEU A 54 -9.96 11.52 -39.98
N GLY A 55 -9.16 11.97 -40.96
CA GLY A 55 -9.11 11.28 -42.26
C GLY A 55 -8.61 9.83 -42.12
N PRO A 56 -8.91 8.93 -43.08
CA PRO A 56 -8.65 7.49 -42.95
C PRO A 56 -7.20 7.12 -42.58
N PHE A 57 -6.22 7.79 -43.19
CA PHE A 57 -4.80 7.56 -42.89
C PHE A 57 -4.40 8.01 -41.48
N ALA A 58 -4.88 9.17 -41.05
CA ALA A 58 -4.63 9.71 -39.72
C ALA A 58 -5.29 8.84 -38.65
N TYR A 59 -6.50 8.36 -38.90
CA TYR A 59 -7.21 7.44 -38.03
C TYR A 59 -6.48 6.10 -37.88
N ALA A 60 -6.05 5.48 -38.99
CA ALA A 60 -5.29 4.24 -38.95
C ALA A 60 -3.97 4.37 -38.15
N SER A 61 -3.24 5.48 -38.36
CA SER A 61 -2.02 5.78 -37.60
C SER A 61 -2.29 6.06 -36.12
N PHE A 62 -3.44 6.65 -35.79
CA PHE A 62 -3.89 6.87 -34.42
C PHE A 62 -4.22 5.56 -33.71
N VAL A 63 -5.02 4.68 -34.33
CA VAL A 63 -5.33 3.35 -33.80
C VAL A 63 -4.06 2.52 -33.60
N ARG A 64 -3.11 2.53 -34.54
CA ARG A 64 -1.83 1.82 -34.39
C ARG A 64 -1.05 2.29 -33.16
N ARG A 65 -0.87 3.60 -32.98
CA ARG A 65 -0.19 4.16 -31.79
C ARG A 65 -0.92 3.82 -30.49
N HIS A 66 -2.24 3.80 -30.54
CA HIS A 66 -3.07 3.42 -29.40
C HIS A 66 -2.87 1.94 -29.01
N ARG A 67 -2.88 1.03 -29.99
CA ARG A 67 -2.58 -0.40 -29.79
C ARG A 67 -1.20 -0.61 -29.19
N GLU A 68 -0.19 0.05 -29.73
CA GLU A 68 1.17 -0.01 -29.19
C GLU A 68 1.23 0.47 -27.73
N SER A 69 0.50 1.55 -27.41
CA SER A 69 0.40 2.06 -26.03
C SER A 69 -0.28 1.07 -25.08
N LEU A 70 -1.40 0.47 -25.50
CA LEU A 70 -2.11 -0.58 -24.74
C LEU A 70 -1.24 -1.81 -24.52
N ALA A 71 -0.60 -2.32 -25.58
CA ALA A 71 0.28 -3.48 -25.51
C ALA A 71 1.47 -3.23 -24.58
N ARG A 72 2.07 -2.03 -24.61
CA ARG A 72 3.13 -1.63 -23.66
C ARG A 72 2.62 -1.62 -22.23
N ARG A 73 1.47 -0.99 -21.95
CA ARG A 73 0.87 -0.96 -20.59
C ARG A 73 0.58 -2.36 -20.07
N GLN A 74 -0.02 -3.22 -20.89
CA GLN A 74 -0.30 -4.62 -20.54
C GLN A 74 0.98 -5.42 -20.28
N ALA A 75 2.00 -5.27 -21.13
CA ALA A 75 3.28 -5.94 -20.94
C ALA A 75 3.98 -5.45 -19.64
N GLU A 76 3.89 -4.16 -19.31
CA GLU A 76 4.43 -3.62 -18.07
C GLU A 76 3.68 -4.13 -16.83
N GLU A 77 2.35 -4.18 -16.88
CA GLU A 77 1.51 -4.74 -15.81
C GLU A 77 1.78 -6.23 -15.60
N ALA A 78 1.81 -7.03 -16.67
CA ALA A 78 2.16 -8.44 -16.60
C ALA A 78 3.58 -8.66 -16.03
N ARG A 79 4.55 -7.80 -16.39
CA ARG A 79 5.90 -7.82 -15.80
C ARG A 79 5.87 -7.45 -14.32
N ARG A 80 5.06 -6.47 -13.90
CA ARG A 80 4.89 -6.09 -12.48
C ARG A 80 4.29 -7.25 -11.68
N GLU A 81 3.23 -7.87 -12.20
CA GLU A 81 2.56 -9.02 -11.57
C GLU A 81 3.51 -10.23 -11.47
N ALA A 82 4.20 -10.59 -12.55
CA ALA A 82 5.17 -11.69 -12.54
C ALA A 82 6.29 -11.46 -11.50
N ARG A 83 6.77 -10.22 -11.35
CA ARG A 83 7.74 -9.87 -10.30
C ARG A 83 7.15 -10.01 -8.90
N HIS A 84 5.94 -9.52 -8.68
CA HIS A 84 5.23 -9.64 -7.40
C HIS A 84 5.10 -11.11 -6.99
N LEU A 85 4.58 -11.97 -7.88
CA LEU A 85 4.43 -13.40 -7.63
C LEU A 85 5.78 -14.09 -7.38
N ALA A 86 6.81 -13.77 -8.16
CA ALA A 86 8.15 -14.33 -7.97
C ALA A 86 8.76 -13.95 -6.61
N GLN A 87 8.57 -12.70 -6.17
CA GLN A 87 9.04 -12.18 -4.89
C GLN A 87 8.32 -12.87 -3.72
N VAL A 88 6.98 -12.95 -3.76
CA VAL A 88 6.19 -13.67 -2.74
C VAL A 88 6.64 -15.12 -2.64
N ALA A 89 6.75 -15.82 -3.77
CA ALA A 89 7.17 -17.22 -3.79
C ALA A 89 8.59 -17.42 -3.25
N PHE A 90 9.52 -16.49 -3.54
CA PHE A 90 10.86 -16.50 -2.98
C PHE A 90 10.84 -16.36 -1.46
N GLU A 91 10.17 -15.33 -0.95
CA GLU A 91 10.06 -15.08 0.49
C GLU A 91 9.39 -16.25 1.22
N SER A 92 8.32 -16.84 0.67
CA SER A 92 7.66 -18.00 1.27
C SER A 92 8.56 -19.23 1.35
N ARG A 93 9.45 -19.46 0.36
CA ARG A 93 10.43 -20.56 0.43
C ARG A 93 11.50 -20.29 1.47
N GLU A 94 12.02 -19.07 1.52
CA GLU A 94 13.05 -18.67 2.48
C GLU A 94 12.51 -18.70 3.92
N SER A 95 11.32 -18.14 4.16
CA SER A 95 10.67 -18.13 5.47
C SER A 95 10.40 -19.53 6.00
N ARG A 96 10.01 -20.48 5.13
CA ARG A 96 9.89 -21.90 5.52
C ARG A 96 11.21 -22.53 5.94
N ARG A 97 12.31 -22.21 5.25
CA ARG A 97 13.66 -22.70 5.62
C ARG A 97 14.11 -22.13 6.97
N LEU A 98 13.86 -20.85 7.20
CA LEU A 98 14.19 -20.19 8.47
C LEU A 98 13.37 -20.75 9.62
N LEU A 99 12.08 -20.96 9.41
CA LEU A 99 11.20 -21.61 10.37
C LEU A 99 11.70 -23.01 10.75
N ALA A 100 12.03 -23.85 9.76
CA ALA A 100 12.56 -25.18 10.01
C ALA A 100 13.86 -25.15 10.84
N ARG A 101 14.76 -24.20 10.56
CA ARG A 101 15.98 -23.99 11.34
C ARG A 101 15.68 -23.59 12.78
N VAL A 102 14.80 -22.61 13.00
CA VAL A 102 14.42 -22.15 14.35
C VAL A 102 13.81 -23.30 15.17
N ARG A 103 12.97 -24.13 14.53
CA ARG A 103 12.39 -25.32 15.18
C ARG A 103 13.42 -26.39 15.51
N ALA A 104 14.44 -26.58 14.66
CA ALA A 104 15.52 -27.52 14.95
C ALA A 104 16.38 -27.06 16.15
N GLU A 105 16.56 -25.74 16.32
CA GLU A 105 17.28 -25.15 17.46
C GLU A 105 16.42 -25.09 18.74
N ALA A 106 15.09 -25.11 18.63
CA ALA A 106 14.15 -25.10 19.75
C ALA A 106 12.94 -26.04 19.52
N PRO A 107 13.09 -27.36 19.66
CA PRO A 107 12.03 -28.33 19.35
C PRO A 107 10.78 -28.23 20.22
N SER A 108 10.91 -27.69 21.44
CA SER A 108 9.81 -27.47 22.39
C SER A 108 8.97 -26.23 22.08
N LEU A 109 9.40 -25.39 21.14
CA LEU A 109 8.68 -24.18 20.76
C LEU A 109 7.41 -24.55 19.96
N PRO A 110 6.21 -24.05 20.33
CA PRO A 110 5.02 -24.20 19.50
C PRO A 110 5.27 -23.62 18.11
N GLU A 111 4.69 -24.20 17.06
CA GLU A 111 5.03 -23.83 15.68
C GLU A 111 4.80 -22.33 15.41
N PRO A 112 5.89 -21.54 15.23
CA PRO A 112 5.72 -20.11 15.12
C PRO A 112 5.29 -19.73 13.71
N ARG A 113 4.38 -18.77 13.61
CA ARG A 113 3.94 -18.24 12.31
C ARG A 113 5.01 -17.32 11.72
N PRO A 114 5.52 -17.57 10.51
CA PRO A 114 6.47 -16.68 9.88
C PRO A 114 5.77 -15.41 9.36
N ILE A 115 6.31 -14.24 9.70
CA ILE A 115 5.85 -12.93 9.23
C ILE A 115 7.03 -12.17 8.63
N ASN A 116 6.85 -11.65 7.41
CA ASN A 116 7.87 -10.85 6.74
C ASN A 116 7.68 -9.38 7.12
N LEU A 117 8.71 -8.75 7.68
CA LEU A 117 8.65 -7.33 8.05
C LEU A 117 9.60 -6.49 7.18
N PRO A 118 9.19 -5.25 6.81
CA PRO A 118 10.12 -4.28 6.25
C PRO A 118 11.16 -3.84 7.29
N ASP A 119 12.24 -3.24 6.79
CA ASP A 119 13.24 -2.54 7.59
C ASP A 119 13.11 -1.03 7.36
N GLY A 120 12.56 -0.33 8.35
CA GLY A 120 12.45 1.12 8.38
C GLY A 120 13.72 1.82 8.85
N ARG A 121 14.75 1.09 9.27
CA ARG A 121 16.02 1.69 9.69
C ARG A 121 16.69 2.35 8.50
N ARG A 122 16.88 3.65 8.62
CA ARG A 122 17.64 4.49 7.69
C ARG A 122 18.62 5.34 8.49
N PRO A 123 19.71 5.83 7.90
CA PRO A 123 20.55 6.83 8.56
C PRO A 123 19.70 8.03 9.00
N GLU A 124 20.05 8.63 10.13
CA GLU A 124 19.47 9.91 10.54
C GLU A 124 20.26 11.05 9.90
N GLU A 125 19.53 11.99 9.31
CA GLU A 125 20.08 13.18 8.65
C GLU A 125 19.44 14.42 9.25
N ALA A 126 20.21 15.51 9.31
CA ALA A 126 19.70 16.80 9.75
C ALA A 126 18.56 17.26 8.85
N VAL A 127 17.47 17.77 9.44
CA VAL A 127 16.35 18.29 8.67
C VAL A 127 16.73 19.64 8.08
N SER A 128 16.92 19.70 6.76
CA SER A 128 17.26 20.95 6.07
C SER A 128 16.11 21.97 6.11
N GLN A 129 16.46 23.26 6.05
CA GLN A 129 15.46 24.34 5.97
C GLN A 129 14.54 24.18 4.75
N ALA A 130 15.08 23.84 3.58
CA ALA A 130 14.28 23.61 2.37
C ALA A 130 13.23 22.49 2.55
N ARG A 131 13.52 21.49 3.39
CA ARG A 131 12.58 20.43 3.73
C ARG A 131 11.47 20.91 4.66
N ILE A 132 11.82 21.73 5.65
CA ILE A 132 10.85 22.40 6.53
C ILE A 132 9.93 23.30 5.70
N ASP A 133 10.47 24.03 4.73
CA ASP A 133 9.68 24.93 3.87
C ASP A 133 8.68 24.15 3.00
N ARG A 134 9.10 23.02 2.41
CA ARG A 134 8.18 22.12 1.67
C ARG A 134 7.10 21.55 2.56
N TYR A 135 7.46 21.12 3.78
CA TYR A 135 6.49 20.61 4.74
C TYR A 135 5.48 21.70 5.16
N ARG A 136 5.96 22.92 5.43
CA ARG A 136 5.11 24.07 5.74
C ARG A 136 4.14 24.37 4.61
N ALA A 137 4.63 24.43 3.37
CA ALA A 137 3.79 24.66 2.20
C ALA A 137 2.69 23.58 2.06
N HIS A 138 3.05 22.32 2.29
CA HIS A 138 2.09 21.21 2.29
C HIS A 138 1.04 21.39 3.39
N VAL A 139 1.46 21.59 4.65
CA VAL A 139 0.56 21.75 5.80
C VAL A 139 -0.43 22.90 5.58
N LEU A 140 0.06 24.08 5.20
CA LEU A 140 -0.82 25.24 4.96
C LEU A 140 -1.80 25.00 3.82
N ALA A 141 -1.39 24.32 2.74
CA ALA A 141 -2.30 23.95 1.66
C ALA A 141 -3.40 22.99 2.12
N GLN A 142 -3.07 22.02 2.98
CA GLN A 142 -4.08 21.10 3.53
C GLN A 142 -5.02 21.79 4.54
N ILE A 143 -4.52 22.75 5.31
CA ILE A 143 -5.34 23.58 6.21
C ILE A 143 -6.36 24.41 5.43
N ASP A 144 -5.93 25.06 4.33
CA ASP A 144 -6.83 25.82 3.45
C ASP A 144 -7.95 24.92 2.88
N ILE A 145 -7.64 23.69 2.48
CA ILE A 145 -8.68 22.73 2.05
C ILE A 145 -9.61 22.37 3.23
N ALA A 146 -9.06 22.09 4.41
CA ALA A 146 -9.84 21.74 5.59
C ALA A 146 -10.79 22.87 6.04
N ARG A 147 -10.39 24.13 5.87
CA ARG A 147 -11.20 25.32 6.19
C ARG A 147 -12.43 25.48 5.31
N ARG A 148 -12.36 25.00 4.07
CA ARG A 148 -13.46 25.08 3.10
C ARG A 148 -14.56 24.06 3.38
N ALA A 149 -14.24 23.01 4.15
CA ALA A 149 -15.21 22.04 4.60
C ALA A 149 -15.85 22.49 5.92
N ASP A 150 -17.16 22.31 6.02
CA ASP A 150 -17.95 22.71 7.20
C ASP A 150 -17.61 21.85 8.43
N SER A 151 -17.30 20.57 8.22
CA SER A 151 -16.95 19.62 9.28
C SER A 151 -16.15 18.44 8.75
N SER A 152 -15.61 17.62 9.66
CA SER A 152 -15.00 16.33 9.31
C SER A 152 -15.99 15.30 8.73
N GLU A 153 -17.30 15.57 8.74
CA GLU A 153 -18.33 14.69 8.18
C GLU A 153 -18.65 14.94 6.70
N ASP A 154 -18.00 15.95 6.09
CA ASP A 154 -18.23 16.31 4.69
C ASP A 154 -17.99 15.14 3.73
N SER A 155 -18.77 15.13 2.64
CA SER A 155 -18.64 14.20 1.53
C SER A 155 -17.27 14.25 0.86
N ASP A 156 -16.58 15.39 0.91
CA ASP A 156 -15.23 15.55 0.40
C ASP A 156 -14.19 14.65 1.11
N PHE A 157 -14.51 14.17 2.32
CA PHE A 157 -13.63 13.30 3.10
C PHE A 157 -14.02 11.81 3.11
N ILE A 158 -14.91 11.34 2.22
CA ILE A 158 -15.37 9.93 2.21
C ILE A 158 -14.19 8.92 2.27
N GLY A 159 -13.15 9.13 1.47
CA GLY A 159 -11.98 8.23 1.44
C GLY A 159 -11.21 8.21 2.77
N ASP A 160 -10.97 9.38 3.36
CA ASP A 160 -10.22 9.52 4.60
C ASP A 160 -11.04 9.07 5.83
N ARG A 161 -12.37 9.25 5.80
CA ARG A 161 -13.28 8.69 6.82
C ARG A 161 -13.26 7.17 6.86
N GLY A 162 -13.13 6.51 5.71
CA GLY A 162 -12.90 5.07 5.67
C GLY A 162 -11.63 4.65 6.41
N THR A 163 -10.64 5.54 6.52
CA THR A 163 -9.42 5.29 7.31
C THR A 163 -9.64 5.50 8.80
N LEU A 164 -10.34 6.56 9.20
CA LEU A 164 -10.75 6.77 10.60
C LEU A 164 -11.60 5.60 11.13
N GLN A 165 -12.55 5.14 10.32
CA GLN A 165 -13.39 4.00 10.67
C GLN A 165 -12.55 2.74 10.94
N ARG A 166 -11.54 2.47 10.12
CA ARG A 166 -10.59 1.36 10.35
C ARG A 166 -9.78 1.52 11.63
N GLU A 167 -9.39 2.75 11.99
CA GLU A 167 -8.72 3.01 13.27
C GLU A 167 -9.63 2.60 14.44
N HIS A 168 -10.88 3.05 14.44
CA HIS A 168 -11.86 2.72 15.49
C HIS A 168 -12.14 1.22 15.56
N GLU A 169 -12.36 0.56 14.42
CA GLU A 169 -12.58 -0.89 14.35
C GLU A 169 -11.40 -1.67 14.91
N THR A 170 -10.17 -1.23 14.58
CA THR A 170 -8.96 -1.88 15.09
C THR A 170 -8.80 -1.66 16.59
N ALA A 171 -9.06 -0.44 17.07
CA ALA A 171 -9.01 -0.12 18.49
C ALA A 171 -10.03 -0.96 19.29
N ALA A 172 -11.27 -1.08 18.79
CA ALA A 172 -12.29 -1.93 19.39
C ALA A 172 -11.86 -3.40 19.39
N ARG A 173 -11.31 -3.92 18.29
CA ARG A 173 -10.77 -5.28 18.24
C ARG A 173 -9.66 -5.51 19.27
N PHE A 174 -8.73 -4.57 19.39
CA PHE A 174 -7.60 -4.67 20.32
C PHE A 174 -8.02 -4.58 21.78
N ALA A 175 -9.10 -3.84 22.08
CA ALA A 175 -9.71 -3.85 23.40
C ALA A 175 -10.22 -5.26 23.78
N HIS A 176 -10.73 -6.02 22.81
CA HIS A 176 -11.20 -7.40 23.02
C HIS A 176 -10.10 -8.47 22.89
N ALA A 177 -8.95 -8.16 22.30
CA ALA A 177 -7.85 -9.08 22.07
C ALA A 177 -6.49 -8.44 22.41
N PRO A 178 -6.18 -8.21 23.70
CA PRO A 178 -4.97 -7.50 24.13
C PRO A 178 -3.67 -8.24 23.79
N ALA A 179 -3.69 -9.58 23.73
CA ALA A 179 -2.53 -10.36 23.32
C ALA A 179 -2.19 -10.14 21.83
N LEU A 180 -3.21 -10.10 20.97
CA LEU A 180 -3.06 -9.72 19.56
C LEU A 180 -2.54 -8.29 19.42
N ALA A 181 -3.06 -7.35 20.22
CA ALA A 181 -2.59 -5.95 20.22
C ALA A 181 -1.09 -5.88 20.57
N GLY A 182 -0.67 -6.51 21.67
CA GLY A 182 0.74 -6.57 22.08
C GLY A 182 1.64 -7.22 21.04
N CYS A 183 1.18 -8.28 20.37
CA CYS A 183 1.92 -8.92 19.28
C CYS A 183 2.08 -7.97 18.08
N CYS A 184 1.01 -7.27 17.67
CA CYS A 184 1.06 -6.29 16.58
C CYS A 184 2.01 -5.13 16.91
N ASP A 185 1.95 -4.61 18.15
CA ASP A 185 2.84 -3.54 18.61
C ASP A 185 4.31 -3.97 18.60
N ALA A 186 4.60 -5.20 19.05
CA ALA A 186 5.94 -5.76 19.01
C ALA A 186 6.46 -5.86 17.57
N LEU A 187 5.65 -6.38 16.63
CA LEU A 187 6.01 -6.48 15.21
C LEU A 187 6.21 -5.09 14.56
N CYS A 188 5.33 -4.13 14.83
CA CYS A 188 5.45 -2.75 14.37
C CYS A 188 6.75 -2.12 14.88
N ARG A 189 7.09 -2.33 16.16
CA ARG A 189 8.33 -1.82 16.77
C ARG A 189 9.57 -2.42 16.11
N LEU A 190 9.58 -3.71 15.80
CA LEU A 190 10.70 -4.36 15.09
C LEU A 190 10.93 -3.77 13.69
N CYS A 191 9.85 -3.37 13.01
CA CYS A 191 9.92 -2.75 11.69
C CYS A 191 10.59 -1.37 11.72
N GLU A 192 10.51 -0.64 12.84
CA GLU A 192 11.09 0.70 13.01
C GLU A 192 10.65 1.67 11.89
N GLY A 193 9.35 1.71 11.59
CA GLY A 193 8.79 2.70 10.66
C GLY A 193 8.96 2.39 9.17
N GLY A 194 8.93 1.11 8.77
CA GLY A 194 8.97 0.73 7.35
C GLY A 194 7.86 1.36 6.49
N CYS A 195 6.69 1.64 7.09
CA CYS A 195 5.59 2.37 6.46
C CYS A 195 5.77 3.90 6.47
N CYS A 196 6.67 4.46 7.28
CA CYS A 196 6.92 5.90 7.30
C CYS A 196 7.62 6.39 6.03
N THR A 197 8.21 5.48 5.25
CA THR A 197 8.92 5.78 4.00
C THR A 197 8.04 6.45 2.93
N GLY A 198 6.72 6.22 2.96
CA GLY A 198 5.77 6.85 2.04
C GLY A 198 5.31 8.25 2.46
N GLY A 199 5.68 8.71 3.67
CA GLY A 199 5.23 9.99 4.19
C GLY A 199 6.07 11.19 3.75
N ALA A 200 7.32 10.95 3.33
CA ALA A 200 8.25 11.96 2.80
C ALA A 200 8.17 13.32 3.53
N ASP A 201 7.91 14.41 2.80
CA ASP A 201 7.82 15.76 3.35
C ASP A 201 6.38 16.17 3.70
N HIS A 202 5.40 15.27 3.58
CA HIS A 202 3.98 15.55 3.83
C HIS A 202 3.41 14.78 5.04
N ALA A 203 4.17 13.86 5.61
CA ALA A 203 3.84 13.07 6.80
C ALA A 203 2.49 12.33 6.75
N HIS A 204 2.01 12.01 5.55
CA HIS A 204 0.64 11.54 5.30
C HIS A 204 -0.47 12.45 5.87
N LEU A 205 -0.16 13.71 6.20
CA LEU A 205 -1.15 14.67 6.66
C LEU A 205 -1.98 15.11 5.45
N GLY A 206 -3.29 14.97 5.55
CA GLY A 206 -4.26 15.43 4.56
C GLY A 206 -5.27 16.37 5.19
N PRO A 207 -6.27 16.84 4.43
CA PRO A 207 -7.23 17.83 4.91
C PRO A 207 -8.01 17.33 6.13
N LEU A 208 -8.40 16.06 6.16
CA LEU A 208 -9.12 15.49 7.30
C LEU A 208 -8.29 15.54 8.59
N SER A 209 -6.96 15.38 8.52
CA SER A 209 -6.10 15.50 9.71
C SER A 209 -6.26 16.86 10.39
N PHE A 210 -6.36 17.93 9.60
CA PHE A 210 -6.50 19.29 10.11
C PHE A 210 -7.94 19.64 10.46
N ARG A 211 -8.91 19.16 9.67
CA ARG A 211 -10.34 19.34 9.96
C ARG A 211 -10.71 18.79 11.34
N LEU A 212 -10.16 17.64 11.72
CA LEU A 212 -10.34 17.08 13.07
C LEU A 212 -9.80 18.00 14.18
N GLN A 213 -8.68 18.68 13.95
CA GLN A 213 -8.14 19.65 14.92
C GLN A 213 -9.01 20.90 15.00
N LEU A 214 -9.50 21.39 13.85
CA LEU A 214 -10.38 22.55 13.77
C LEU A 214 -11.79 22.25 14.33
N ASP A 215 -12.28 21.02 14.25
CA ASP A 215 -13.53 20.61 14.89
C ASP A 215 -13.40 20.61 16.42
N ALA A 216 -12.24 20.20 16.94
CA ALA A 216 -11.96 20.22 18.38
C ALA A 216 -11.71 21.65 18.91
N GLU A 217 -11.07 22.50 18.11
CA GLU A 217 -10.70 23.88 18.47
C GLU A 217 -10.95 24.84 17.29
N PRO A 218 -12.20 25.31 17.08
CA PRO A 218 -12.58 26.11 15.91
C PRO A 218 -11.84 27.45 15.76
N GLU A 219 -11.43 28.03 16.88
CA GLU A 219 -10.75 29.34 16.97
C GLU A 219 -9.25 29.28 16.66
N LEU A 220 -8.67 28.10 16.40
CA LEU A 220 -7.26 28.00 16.01
C LEU A 220 -7.03 28.81 14.74
N SER A 221 -5.97 29.62 14.68
CA SER A 221 -5.52 30.20 13.41
C SER A 221 -4.72 29.19 12.60
N ASP A 222 -4.55 29.44 11.31
CA ASP A 222 -3.77 28.58 10.42
C ASP A 222 -2.29 28.56 10.85
N GLU A 223 -1.75 29.70 11.30
CA GLU A 223 -0.40 29.79 11.88
C GLU A 223 -0.27 29.00 13.19
N ALA A 224 -1.26 29.09 14.08
CA ALA A 224 -1.27 28.36 15.34
C ALA A 224 -1.34 26.84 15.09
N LEU A 225 -2.15 26.43 14.11
CA LEU A 225 -2.24 25.05 13.70
C LEU A 225 -0.92 24.58 13.06
N TRP A 226 -0.29 25.37 12.18
CA TRP A 226 1.06 25.07 11.69
C TRP A 226 2.08 24.93 12.82
N ASP A 227 2.12 25.87 13.76
CA ASP A 227 3.07 25.85 14.88
C ASP A 227 2.92 24.59 15.73
N ARG A 228 1.69 24.12 15.92
CA ARG A 228 1.38 22.85 16.59
C ARG A 228 2.11 21.66 15.95
N TYR A 229 2.27 21.64 14.63
CA TYR A 229 3.03 20.59 13.93
C TYR A 229 4.53 20.90 13.87
N ARG A 230 4.90 22.18 13.71
CA ARG A 230 6.29 22.64 13.57
C ARG A 230 7.15 22.26 14.77
N VAL A 231 6.62 22.40 15.99
CA VAL A 231 7.37 22.09 17.23
C VAL A 231 7.76 20.61 17.35
N HIS A 232 7.14 19.73 16.55
CA HIS A 232 7.47 18.30 16.50
C HIS A 232 8.44 17.94 15.38
N ILE A 233 8.94 18.90 14.60
CA ILE A 233 9.99 18.63 13.61
C ILE A 233 11.29 18.34 14.37
N PRO A 234 11.88 17.15 14.24
CA PRO A 234 13.09 16.81 14.95
C PRO A 234 14.31 17.48 14.31
N GLU A 235 15.40 17.64 15.06
CA GLU A 235 16.68 18.09 14.49
C GLU A 235 17.20 17.13 13.41
N LYS A 236 16.97 15.83 13.62
CA LYS A 236 17.34 14.75 12.70
C LYS A 236 16.15 13.86 12.42
N SER A 237 16.01 13.45 11.16
CA SER A 237 15.00 12.50 10.72
C SER A 237 15.64 11.39 9.90
N ARG A 238 14.97 10.24 9.82
CA ARG A 238 15.38 9.10 9.02
C ARG A 238 15.37 9.48 7.53
N SER A 239 16.51 9.31 6.87
CA SER A 239 16.71 9.60 5.45
C SER A 239 15.72 8.84 4.57
N GLY A 240 15.17 9.51 3.55
CA GLY A 240 14.20 8.91 2.63
C GLY A 240 12.89 8.45 3.30
N SER A 241 12.50 9.06 4.41
CA SER A 241 11.28 8.77 5.17
C SER A 241 10.50 10.03 5.54
N CYS A 242 9.32 9.88 6.13
CA CYS A 242 8.54 10.94 6.78
C CYS A 242 9.41 11.91 7.61
N ILE A 243 9.16 13.21 7.53
CA ILE A 243 9.88 14.27 8.27
C ILE A 243 9.85 14.09 9.79
N HIS A 244 8.81 13.44 10.33
CA HIS A 244 8.68 13.14 11.76
C HIS A 244 9.23 11.77 12.18
N HIS A 245 9.86 11.02 11.28
CA HIS A 245 10.42 9.71 11.61
C HIS A 245 11.84 9.85 12.19
N THR A 246 12.03 9.49 13.46
CA THR A 246 13.32 9.48 14.18
C THR A 246 13.75 8.05 14.54
N ALA A 247 14.93 7.89 15.14
CA ALA A 247 15.36 6.60 15.67
C ALA A 247 14.48 6.06 16.81
N GLN A 248 13.75 6.91 17.51
CA GLN A 248 12.86 6.55 18.61
C GLN A 248 11.40 6.36 18.18
N GLY A 249 11.11 6.55 16.89
CA GLY A 249 9.76 6.43 16.32
C GLY A 249 9.27 7.74 15.73
N CYS A 250 7.96 7.99 15.82
CA CYS A 250 7.38 9.21 15.28
C CYS A 250 7.43 10.33 16.31
N SER A 251 7.99 11.49 15.95
CA SER A 251 8.06 12.67 16.82
C SER A 251 6.72 13.40 16.97
N LEU A 252 5.72 13.10 16.13
CA LEU A 252 4.34 13.52 16.35
C LEU A 252 3.66 12.64 17.40
N ALA A 253 2.99 13.29 18.35
CA ALA A 253 2.04 12.65 19.25
C ALA A 253 0.90 11.99 18.45
N ARG A 254 0.37 10.87 18.95
CA ARG A 254 -0.67 10.09 18.26
C ARG A 254 -1.90 10.93 17.81
N PRO A 255 -2.42 11.88 18.62
CA PRO A 255 -3.55 12.72 18.20
C PRO A 255 -3.23 13.68 17.03
N LEU A 256 -1.95 13.97 16.78
CA LEU A 256 -1.51 14.83 15.68
C LEU A 256 -1.15 14.04 14.42
N ARG A 257 -1.03 12.71 14.51
CA ARG A 257 -0.76 11.87 13.35
C ARG A 257 -1.99 11.83 12.45
N SER A 258 -1.76 11.62 11.15
CA SER A 258 -2.89 11.43 10.24
C SER A 258 -3.69 10.17 10.57
N PRO A 259 -4.98 10.12 10.21
CA PRO A 259 -5.77 8.90 10.26
C PRO A 259 -5.06 7.73 9.59
N THR A 260 -4.41 7.98 8.46
CA THR A 260 -3.58 7.00 7.74
C THR A 260 -2.50 6.41 8.64
N CYS A 261 -1.73 7.24 9.33
CA CYS A 261 -0.68 6.76 10.23
C CYS A 261 -1.23 5.95 11.40
N ASN A 262 -2.39 6.32 11.95
CA ASN A 262 -2.96 5.63 13.11
C ASN A 262 -3.70 4.33 12.76
N ALA A 263 -4.27 4.24 11.55
CA ALA A 263 -4.98 3.06 11.07
C ALA A 263 -4.08 2.05 10.34
N PHE A 264 -2.82 2.40 10.05
CA PHE A 264 -1.98 1.61 9.16
C PHE A 264 -1.46 0.32 9.81
N TYR A 265 -1.76 -0.80 9.15
CA TYR A 265 -1.09 -2.09 9.36
C TYR A 265 -0.69 -2.67 8.01
N CYS A 266 0.54 -3.19 7.91
CA CYS A 266 0.99 -3.85 6.68
C CYS A 266 0.19 -5.12 6.42
N LEU A 267 0.23 -5.64 5.18
CA LEU A 267 -0.54 -6.82 4.77
C LEU A 267 -0.33 -8.01 5.70
N GLU A 268 0.89 -8.18 6.19
CA GLU A 268 1.27 -9.27 7.08
C GLU A 268 0.64 -9.13 8.47
N LEU A 269 0.56 -7.91 8.99
CA LEU A 269 -0.13 -7.64 10.25
C LEU A 269 -1.65 -7.71 10.11
N ARG A 270 -2.20 -7.26 8.99
CA ARG A 270 -3.63 -7.44 8.70
C ARG A 270 -4.00 -8.93 8.60
N ALA A 271 -3.15 -9.74 8.00
CA ALA A 271 -3.34 -11.20 7.96
C ALA A 271 -3.23 -11.83 9.37
N LEU A 272 -2.35 -11.31 10.22
CA LEU A 272 -2.29 -11.72 11.63
C LEU A 272 -3.55 -11.33 12.40
N GLN A 273 -4.02 -10.10 12.22
CA GLN A 273 -5.24 -9.59 12.84
C GLN A 273 -6.47 -10.39 12.44
N ALA A 274 -6.51 -10.95 11.22
CA ALA A 274 -7.63 -11.78 10.78
C ALA A 274 -7.73 -13.14 11.48
N CYS A 275 -6.73 -13.54 12.28
CA CYS A 275 -6.75 -14.81 12.99
C CYS A 275 -7.43 -14.73 14.36
N GLU A 276 -7.76 -15.91 14.88
CA GLU A 276 -8.36 -16.09 16.21
C GLU A 276 -7.31 -15.89 17.32
N ASP A 277 -7.78 -15.47 18.49
CA ASP A 277 -7.02 -15.26 19.72
C ASP A 277 -7.01 -16.55 20.56
N PRO A 278 -5.93 -16.93 21.28
CA PRO A 278 -4.64 -16.26 21.38
C PRO A 278 -3.76 -16.40 20.14
N VAL A 279 -3.04 -15.33 19.82
CA VAL A 279 -1.98 -15.39 18.81
C VAL A 279 -0.84 -16.26 19.33
N GLY A 280 -0.62 -17.41 18.69
CA GLY A 280 0.55 -18.26 18.93
C GLY A 280 1.87 -17.55 18.62
N PRO A 281 3.02 -18.19 18.86
CA PRO A 281 4.32 -17.54 18.64
C PRO A 281 4.49 -17.09 17.19
N VAL A 282 5.20 -15.98 16.98
CA VAL A 282 5.44 -15.40 15.65
C VAL A 282 6.93 -15.33 15.38
N LEU A 283 7.38 -15.85 14.24
CA LEU A 283 8.73 -15.66 13.74
C LEU A 283 8.75 -14.42 12.84
N ALA A 284 9.22 -13.30 13.38
CA ALA A 284 9.42 -12.06 12.64
C ALA A 284 10.70 -12.14 11.80
N ILE A 285 10.56 -11.98 10.49
CA ILE A 285 11.63 -12.06 9.51
C ILE A 285 11.77 -10.71 8.83
N GLN A 286 12.69 -9.90 9.34
CA GLN A 286 12.91 -8.56 8.80
C GLN A 286 13.79 -8.61 7.57
N ARG A 287 13.42 -7.87 6.53
CA ARG A 287 14.15 -7.77 5.25
C ARG A 287 14.47 -6.34 4.89
N ASN A 288 15.56 -6.14 4.16
CA ASN A 288 16.10 -4.83 3.77
C ASN A 288 15.29 -4.11 2.67
N TYR A 289 13.97 -4.01 2.82
CA TYR A 289 13.12 -3.15 2.00
C TYR A 289 12.28 -2.22 2.88
N GLY A 290 11.91 -1.05 2.35
CA GLY A 290 10.78 -0.28 2.86
C GLY A 290 9.46 -0.93 2.45
N HIS A 291 8.37 -0.64 3.17
CA HIS A 291 7.07 -1.25 2.88
C HIS A 291 6.63 -1.05 1.43
N PHE A 292 6.80 0.16 0.90
CA PHE A 292 6.39 0.53 -0.46
C PHE A 292 7.35 0.06 -1.56
N GLN A 293 8.54 -0.40 -1.19
CA GLN A 293 9.61 -0.76 -2.14
C GLN A 293 9.79 -2.27 -2.28
N ARG A 294 8.99 -3.07 -1.57
CA ARG A 294 9.12 -4.54 -1.54
C ARG A 294 9.10 -5.19 -2.91
N PHE A 295 8.35 -4.62 -3.86
CA PHE A 295 8.17 -5.16 -5.21
C PHE A 295 8.85 -4.32 -6.30
N ASP A 296 9.66 -3.33 -5.90
CA ASP A 296 10.43 -2.53 -6.84
C ASP A 296 11.49 -3.37 -7.55
N PRO A 297 11.87 -3.00 -8.80
CA PRO A 297 12.97 -3.64 -9.48
C PRO A 297 14.27 -3.47 -8.68
N GLY A 298 14.98 -4.57 -8.43
CA GLY A 298 16.21 -4.50 -7.67
C GLY A 298 16.76 -5.86 -7.26
N PRO A 299 17.85 -5.88 -6.47
CA PRO A 299 18.35 -7.09 -5.87
C PRO A 299 17.29 -7.71 -4.94
N ARG A 300 17.29 -9.04 -4.84
CA ARG A 300 16.37 -9.72 -3.95
C ARG A 300 16.57 -9.24 -2.50
N PRO A 301 15.47 -8.97 -1.78
CA PRO A 301 15.55 -8.66 -0.36
C PRO A 301 16.27 -9.74 0.42
N ARG A 302 17.17 -9.30 1.30
CA ARG A 302 17.94 -10.13 2.21
C ARG A 302 17.35 -10.02 3.60
N VAL A 303 17.37 -11.12 4.33
CA VAL A 303 17.03 -11.13 5.76
C VAL A 303 18.10 -10.38 6.54
N VAL A 304 17.67 -9.37 7.30
CA VAL A 304 18.57 -8.54 8.13
C VAL A 304 18.52 -8.94 9.60
N ARG A 305 17.34 -9.30 10.11
CA ARG A 305 17.13 -9.71 11.50
C ARG A 305 16.04 -10.77 11.59
N LEU A 306 16.17 -11.61 12.61
CA LEU A 306 15.16 -12.58 13.01
C LEU A 306 14.81 -12.33 14.47
N ALA A 307 13.52 -12.33 14.78
CA ALA A 307 13.04 -12.30 16.16
C ALA A 307 11.89 -13.28 16.32
N LEU A 308 11.81 -13.90 17.48
CA LEU A 308 10.65 -14.65 17.92
C LEU A 308 9.81 -13.73 18.81
N ILE A 309 8.51 -13.70 18.59
CA ILE A 309 7.57 -12.96 19.42
C ILE A 309 6.67 -13.93 20.15
N GLU A 310 6.68 -13.84 21.47
CA GLU A 310 5.89 -14.66 22.39
C GLU A 310 5.25 -13.70 23.40
N SER A 311 3.93 -13.79 23.56
CA SER A 311 3.19 -12.95 24.53
C SER A 311 3.44 -11.44 24.39
N GLY A 312 3.73 -10.95 23.18
CA GLY A 312 4.02 -9.53 22.91
C GLY A 312 5.48 -9.10 23.15
N GLU A 313 6.36 -10.01 23.54
CA GLU A 313 7.79 -9.73 23.74
C GLU A 313 8.64 -10.27 22.60
N ALA A 314 9.60 -9.47 22.12
CA ALA A 314 10.49 -9.86 21.04
C ALA A 314 11.84 -10.38 21.57
N ARG A 315 12.17 -11.62 21.24
CA ARG A 315 13.47 -12.24 21.49
C ARG A 315 14.26 -12.38 20.20
N TRP A 316 15.42 -11.74 20.11
CA TRP A 316 16.28 -11.81 18.93
C TRP A 316 16.88 -13.20 18.74
N ILE A 317 16.84 -13.69 17.50
CA ILE A 317 17.49 -14.94 17.10
C ILE A 317 18.79 -14.59 16.39
N ALA A 318 19.90 -15.17 16.83
CA ALA A 318 21.20 -14.96 16.20
C ALA A 318 21.15 -15.36 14.72
N THR A 319 21.26 -14.37 13.84
CA THR A 319 21.53 -14.60 12.42
C THR A 319 23.00 -14.95 12.30
N ARG A 320 23.37 -16.24 12.43
CA ARG A 320 24.71 -16.67 12.02
C ARG A 320 24.87 -16.20 10.56
N ARG A 321 25.78 -15.25 10.31
CA ARG A 321 26.22 -14.94 8.95
C ARG A 321 26.63 -16.28 8.32
N PRO A 322 26.21 -16.59 7.08
CA PRO A 322 26.92 -17.63 6.34
C PRO A 322 28.39 -17.21 6.35
N ARG A 323 29.28 -18.08 6.86
CA ARG A 323 30.72 -17.87 6.68
C ARG A 323 30.93 -17.65 5.18
N GLU A 324 31.36 -16.45 4.81
CA GLU A 324 31.92 -16.20 3.48
C GLU A 324 33.04 -17.24 3.31
N ARG A 325 32.81 -18.21 2.43
CA ARG A 325 33.82 -19.11 1.92
C ARG A 325 34.13 -18.67 0.51
#